data_AF-A0A2D8HTP2-F1
#
_entry.id   AF-A0A2D8HTP2-F1
#
_cell.length_a   1.000
_cell.length_b   1.000
_cell.length_c   1.000
_cell.angle_alpha   90.00
_cell.angle_beta   90.00
_cell.angle_gamma   90.00
#
_symmetry.space_group_name_H-M   'P 1'
#
loop_
_entity.id
_entity.type
_entity.pdbx_description
1 polymer ?
#
loop_
_entity_poly.entity_id
_entity_poly.type
_entity_poly.pdbx_seq_one_letter_code
_entity_poly.pdbx_strand_id
1 'polypeptide(L)'
;RRRQEQLPTEQLIQTYGEDYKLLFVGDATMGPYEIAYPGGSVEHWNEEPGEAWMNRLTQHFEKVAWLNPQPEEHWRYYMSVRMINDLVGGRMYPLTLDGLERAISGIK
;
A
#
# COMPACT_ATOMS: atom_id res chain seq x y z
N ARG A 1 15.87 3.77 17.84
CA ARG A 1 15.36 4.77 16.86
C ARG A 1 15.94 4.39 15.49
N ARG A 2 15.34 3.42 14.80
CA ARG A 2 15.79 3.03 13.45
C ARG A 2 15.32 4.12 12.48
N ARG A 3 16.16 5.12 12.22
CA ARG A 3 16.17 5.74 10.89
C ARG A 3 16.68 4.63 9.96
N GLN A 4 15.79 3.71 9.58
CA GLN A 4 16.04 2.88 8.41
C GLN A 4 16.25 3.86 7.26
N GLU A 5 17.28 3.60 6.46
CA GLU A 5 17.60 4.34 5.25
C GLU A 5 16.30 4.53 4.46
N GLN A 6 15.87 5.78 4.34
CA GLN A 6 14.70 6.11 3.52
C GLN A 6 15.14 5.96 2.08
N LEU A 7 14.54 5.00 1.37
CA LEU A 7 14.71 4.89 -0.07
C LEU A 7 13.59 5.70 -0.75
N PRO A 8 13.91 6.56 -1.73
CA PRO A 8 12.91 7.15 -2.60
C PRO A 8 12.09 6.06 -3.32
N THR A 9 10.79 6.26 -3.45
CA THR A 9 9.88 5.30 -4.10
C THR A 9 10.25 5.07 -5.55
N GLU A 10 10.71 6.11 -6.24
CA GLU A 10 11.22 6.07 -7.62
C GLU A 10 12.41 5.13 -7.75
N GLN A 11 13.28 5.10 -6.73
CA GLN A 11 14.45 4.23 -6.74
C GLN A 11 14.02 2.76 -6.71
N LEU A 12 12.91 2.42 -6.05
CA LEU A 12 12.38 1.05 -6.05
C LEU A 12 11.99 0.60 -7.47
N ILE A 13 11.25 1.44 -8.19
CA ILE A 13 10.82 1.19 -9.58
C ILE A 13 12.03 1.05 -10.52
N GLN A 14 13.06 1.86 -10.31
CA GLN A 14 14.27 1.83 -11.14
C GLN A 14 15.20 0.65 -10.82
N THR A 15 15.15 0.13 -9.60
CA THR A 15 16.08 -0.91 -9.12
C THR A 15 15.53 -2.32 -9.32
N TYR A 16 14.22 -2.52 -9.18
CA TYR A 16 13.60 -3.84 -9.20
C TYR A 16 12.70 -4.02 -10.43
N GLY A 17 12.78 -5.20 -11.04
CA GLY A 17 11.92 -5.58 -12.16
C GLY A 17 10.47 -5.82 -11.76
N GLU A 18 9.58 -5.89 -12.75
CA GLU A 18 8.14 -6.11 -12.58
C GLU A 18 7.78 -7.46 -11.93
N ASP A 19 8.68 -8.44 -12.03
CA ASP A 19 8.54 -9.81 -11.53
C ASP A 19 8.71 -9.93 -10.00
N TYR A 20 9.22 -8.88 -9.37
CA TYR A 20 9.35 -8.79 -7.92
C TYR A 20 7.97 -8.71 -7.24
N LYS A 21 7.93 -9.22 -6.01
CA LYS A 21 6.73 -9.13 -5.16
C LYS A 21 6.79 -7.86 -4.32
N LEU A 22 5.79 -6.99 -4.47
CA LEU A 22 5.60 -5.81 -3.63
C LEU A 22 4.55 -6.10 -2.56
N LEU A 23 4.98 -6.11 -1.29
CA LEU A 23 4.08 -6.25 -0.16
C LEU A 23 4.07 -4.96 0.67
N PHE A 24 2.91 -4.34 0.74
CA PHE A 24 2.65 -3.25 1.68
C PHE A 24 2.22 -3.83 3.03
N VAL A 25 2.64 -3.20 4.13
CA VAL A 25 2.24 -3.58 5.49
C VAL A 25 1.85 -2.32 6.25
N GLY A 26 0.58 -2.22 6.65
CA GLY A 26 0.06 -1.04 7.34
C GLY A 26 -1.44 -1.08 7.54
N ASP A 27 -1.97 -0.34 8.51
CA ASP A 27 -3.39 -0.36 8.88
C ASP A 27 -4.33 0.29 7.85
N ALA A 28 -3.79 1.06 6.91
CA ALA A 28 -4.53 1.82 5.92
C ALA A 28 -5.57 2.80 6.52
N THR A 29 -5.36 3.26 7.75
CA THR A 29 -6.29 4.15 8.50
C THR A 29 -5.93 5.64 8.48
N MET A 30 -5.23 6.10 7.43
CA MET A 30 -4.95 7.52 7.19
C MET A 30 -6.21 8.31 6.82
N GLY A 31 -6.12 9.65 6.85
CA GLY A 31 -7.16 10.49 6.28
C GLY A 31 -7.30 10.26 4.77
N PRO A 32 -8.53 10.19 4.20
CA PRO A 32 -8.71 10.03 2.74
C PRO A 32 -7.96 11.08 1.90
N TYR A 33 -7.76 12.27 2.47
CA TYR A 33 -7.05 13.36 1.82
C TYR A 33 -5.56 13.08 1.61
N GLU A 34 -4.93 12.31 2.51
CA GLU A 34 -3.53 11.86 2.37
C GLU A 34 -3.34 11.00 1.12
N ILE A 35 -4.42 10.34 0.66
CA ILE A 35 -4.42 9.49 -0.53
C ILE A 35 -4.77 10.31 -1.78
N ALA A 36 -5.83 11.12 -1.73
CA ALA A 36 -6.45 11.70 -2.93
C ALA A 36 -5.88 13.07 -3.36
N TYR A 37 -5.19 13.82 -2.49
CA TYR A 37 -4.83 15.21 -2.80
C TYR A 37 -3.32 15.51 -2.66
N PRO A 38 -2.75 16.34 -3.55
CA PRO A 38 -1.47 17.00 -3.31
C PRO A 38 -1.54 17.85 -2.03
N GLY A 39 -0.45 17.87 -1.27
CA GLY A 39 -0.39 18.53 0.04
C GLY A 39 -1.27 17.89 1.13
N GLY A 40 -1.87 16.73 0.85
CA GLY A 40 -2.71 15.98 1.80
C GLY A 40 -1.93 15.28 2.89
N SER A 41 -0.61 15.10 2.75
CA SER A 41 0.26 14.48 3.75
C SER A 41 0.34 15.34 5.02
N VAL A 42 0.15 14.70 6.17
CA VAL A 42 0.15 15.36 7.49
C VAL A 42 1.56 15.75 7.94
N GLU A 43 2.59 15.04 7.44
CA GLU A 43 3.98 15.21 7.91
C GLU A 43 4.83 16.12 7.02
N HIS A 44 4.46 16.31 5.75
CA HIS A 44 5.22 17.11 4.79
C HIS A 44 4.35 17.50 3.59
N TRP A 45 4.71 18.58 2.90
CA TRP A 45 4.07 18.90 1.61
C TRP A 45 4.46 17.85 0.56
N ASN A 46 3.48 17.08 0.07
CA ASN A 46 3.65 16.16 -1.04
C ASN A 46 3.19 16.85 -2.35
N GLU A 47 4.08 16.94 -3.34
CA GLU A 47 3.75 17.51 -4.65
C GLU A 47 2.72 16.66 -5.41
N GLU A 48 2.70 15.35 -5.15
CA GLU A 48 1.81 14.38 -5.78
C GLU A 48 1.00 13.60 -4.75
N PRO A 49 -0.27 13.25 -5.06
CA PRO A 49 -1.13 12.54 -4.12
C PRO A 49 -0.64 11.10 -3.88
N GLY A 50 -0.99 10.52 -2.72
CA GLY A 50 -0.61 9.14 -2.39
C GLY A 50 -1.09 8.13 -3.42
N GLU A 51 -2.28 8.34 -4.02
CA GLU A 51 -2.82 7.49 -5.08
C GLU A 51 -1.93 7.46 -6.33
N ALA A 52 -1.25 8.56 -6.68
CA ALA A 52 -0.36 8.60 -7.85
C ALA A 52 0.83 7.66 -7.67
N TRP A 53 1.42 7.66 -6.47
CA TRP A 53 2.50 6.74 -6.11
C TRP A 53 2.04 5.29 -6.06
N MET A 54 0.89 5.03 -5.46
CA MET A 54 0.30 3.69 -5.42
C MET A 54 0.03 3.17 -6.82
N ASN A 55 -0.50 3.99 -7.72
CA ASN A 55 -0.73 3.62 -9.12
C ASN A 55 0.58 3.31 -9.85
N ARG A 56 1.63 4.12 -9.70
CA ARG A 56 2.95 3.82 -10.29
C ARG A 56 3.51 2.48 -9.84
N LEU A 57 3.45 2.22 -8.53
CA LEU A 57 3.94 0.97 -7.96
C LEU A 57 3.11 -0.23 -8.43
N THR A 58 1.78 -0.12 -8.40
CA THR A 58 0.87 -1.22 -8.77
C THR A 58 0.81 -1.49 -10.28
N GLN A 59 1.19 -0.53 -11.11
CA GLN A 59 1.36 -0.70 -12.55
C GLN A 59 2.72 -1.30 -12.91
N HIS A 60 3.76 -1.03 -12.13
CA HIS A 60 5.10 -1.55 -12.36
C HIS A 60 5.29 -2.98 -11.83
N PHE A 61 4.80 -3.29 -10.63
CA PHE A 61 4.93 -4.62 -10.05
C PHE A 61 3.67 -5.44 -10.33
N GLU A 62 3.81 -6.61 -10.96
CA GLU A 62 2.64 -7.47 -11.26
C GLU A 62 2.07 -8.12 -10.00
N LYS A 63 2.94 -8.38 -9.02
CA LYS A 63 2.66 -9.18 -7.82
C LYS A 63 2.57 -8.30 -6.59
N VAL A 64 1.40 -7.69 -6.39
CA VAL A 64 1.15 -6.73 -5.31
C VAL A 64 0.15 -7.26 -4.30
N ALA A 65 0.47 -7.13 -3.01
CA ALA A 65 -0.46 -7.38 -1.91
C ALA A 65 -0.32 -6.32 -0.82
N TRP A 66 -1.41 -6.09 -0.08
CA TRP A 66 -1.41 -5.28 1.14
C TRP A 66 -1.79 -6.13 2.34
N LEU A 67 -0.99 -6.10 3.40
CA LEU A 67 -1.26 -6.78 4.66
C LEU A 67 -1.72 -5.77 5.71
N ASN A 68 -2.98 -5.87 6.12
CA ASN A 68 -3.61 -4.93 7.04
C ASN A 68 -3.77 -5.54 8.44
N PRO A 69 -3.12 -4.98 9.50
CA PRO A 69 -3.27 -5.43 10.88
C PRO A 69 -4.62 -5.09 11.52
N GLN A 70 -5.44 -4.23 10.92
CA GLN A 70 -6.78 -3.96 11.42
C GLN A 70 -7.66 -5.20 11.27
N PRO A 71 -8.53 -5.50 12.25
CA PRO A 71 -9.54 -6.55 12.12
C PRO A 71 -10.38 -6.35 10.84
N GLU A 72 -10.58 -7.40 10.03
CA GLU A 72 -11.28 -7.30 8.74
C GLU A 72 -12.69 -6.71 8.87
N GLU A 73 -13.38 -7.04 9.97
CA GLU A 73 -14.70 -6.50 10.31
C GLU A 73 -14.74 -4.97 10.43
N HIS A 74 -13.59 -4.34 10.67
CA HIS A 74 -13.46 -2.89 10.76
C HIS A 74 -13.23 -2.21 9.41
N TRP A 75 -12.76 -2.93 8.39
CA TRP A 75 -12.31 -2.33 7.13
C TRP A 75 -13.42 -1.52 6.45
N ARG A 76 -14.66 -2.01 6.53
CA ARG A 76 -15.85 -1.33 5.97
C ARG A 76 -16.15 0.04 6.59
N TYR A 77 -15.61 0.33 7.78
CA TYR A 77 -15.83 1.61 8.47
C TYR A 77 -14.83 2.69 8.07
N TYR A 78 -13.71 2.32 7.43
CA TYR A 78 -12.67 3.26 7.03
C TYR A 78 -12.69 3.46 5.51
N MET A 79 -12.99 4.69 5.08
CA MET A 79 -12.98 5.05 3.66
C MET A 79 -11.58 4.86 3.04
N SER A 80 -10.52 5.21 3.77
CA SER A 80 -9.13 5.03 3.33
C SER A 80 -8.78 3.56 3.11
N VAL A 81 -9.22 2.65 3.99
CA VAL A 81 -9.03 1.20 3.80
C VAL A 81 -9.68 0.73 2.50
N ARG A 82 -10.90 1.21 2.20
CA ARG A 82 -11.56 0.91 0.91
C ARG A 82 -10.76 1.44 -0.28
N MET A 83 -10.32 2.70 -0.23
CA MET A 83 -9.52 3.30 -1.31
C MET A 83 -8.22 2.53 -1.55
N ILE A 84 -7.49 2.17 -0.49
CA ILE A 84 -6.26 1.38 -0.61
C ILE A 84 -6.56 -0.01 -1.16
N ASN A 85 -7.62 -0.67 -0.70
CA ASN A 85 -8.02 -1.97 -1.24
C ASN A 85 -8.34 -1.91 -2.74
N ASP A 86 -9.02 -0.85 -3.19
CA ASP A 86 -9.30 -0.62 -4.61
C ASP A 86 -7.99 -0.38 -5.40
N LEU A 87 -7.06 0.42 -4.86
CA LEU A 87 -5.76 0.71 -5.48
C LEU A 87 -4.87 -0.54 -5.63
N VAL A 88 -4.95 -1.49 -4.70
CA VAL A 88 -4.23 -2.78 -4.84
C VAL A 88 -5.01 -3.85 -5.60
N GLY A 89 -6.18 -3.49 -6.18
CA GLY A 89 -7.00 -4.38 -6.99
C GLY A 89 -7.68 -5.49 -6.19
N GLY A 90 -8.11 -5.20 -4.96
CA GLY A 90 -8.74 -6.16 -4.06
C GLY A 90 -7.78 -7.16 -3.41
N ARG A 91 -6.47 -6.97 -3.56
CA ARG A 91 -5.42 -7.84 -2.99
C ARG A 91 -4.97 -7.37 -1.60
N MET A 92 -5.93 -7.00 -0.75
CA MET A 92 -5.70 -6.71 0.67
C MET A 92 -6.08 -7.92 1.52
N TYR A 93 -5.20 -8.30 2.45
CA TYR A 93 -5.34 -9.47 3.32
C TYR A 93 -5.05 -9.07 4.77
N PRO A 94 -5.61 -9.74 5.77
CA PRO A 94 -5.31 -9.44 7.16
C PRO A 94 -3.87 -9.82 7.50
N LEU A 95 -3.25 -9.10 8.42
CA LEU A 95 -1.92 -9.47 8.94
C LEU A 95 -2.04 -10.60 9.97
N THR A 96 -2.39 -11.79 9.49
CA THR A 96 -2.47 -13.06 10.24
C THR A 96 -1.72 -14.15 9.49
N LEU A 97 -1.49 -15.31 10.11
CA LEU A 97 -0.85 -16.43 9.43
C LEU A 97 -1.64 -16.88 8.19
N ASP A 98 -2.96 -17.02 8.32
CA ASP A 98 -3.86 -17.32 7.20
C ASP A 98 -3.82 -16.23 6.12
N GLY A 99 -3.86 -14.95 6.53
CA GLY A 99 -3.79 -13.84 5.59
C GLY A 99 -2.48 -13.77 4.80
N LEU A 100 -1.35 -14.12 5.43
CA LEU A 100 -0.06 -14.25 4.75
C LEU A 100 -0.07 -15.36 3.71
N GLU A 101 -0.62 -16.53 4.05
CA GLU A 101 -0.77 -17.65 3.12
C GLU A 101 -1.65 -17.27 1.92
N ARG A 102 -2.81 -16.63 2.18
CA ARG A 102 -3.70 -16.10 1.13
C ARG A 102 -3.00 -15.08 0.26
N ALA A 103 -2.29 -14.11 0.85
CA ALA A 103 -1.56 -13.08 0.11
C ALA A 103 -0.53 -13.70 -0.83
N ILE A 104 0.32 -14.61 -0.31
CA ILE A 104 1.35 -15.28 -1.12
C ILE A 104 0.73 -16.11 -2.24
N SER A 105 -0.40 -16.79 -1.99
CA SER A 105 -1.09 -17.56 -3.02
C SER A 105 -1.74 -16.69 -4.09
N GLY A 106 -2.27 -15.52 -3.72
CA GLY A 106 -2.94 -14.58 -4.63
C GLY A 106 -1.99 -13.79 -5.52
N ILE A 107 -0.69 -13.77 -5.22
CA ILE A 107 0.35 -13.06 -5.99
C ILE A 107 1.42 -14.01 -6.57
N LYS A 108 1.07 -15.28 -6.78
CA LYS A 108 2.00 -16.27 -7.37
C LYS A 108 2.38 -15.91 -8.80
#